data_AF-A0A9D9PTK3-F1
#
_entry.id   AF-A0A9D9PTK3-F1
#
_cell.length_a   1.000
_cell.length_b   1.000
_cell.length_c   1.000
_cell.angle_alpha   90.00
_cell.angle_beta   90.00
_cell.angle_gamma   90.00
#
_symmetry.space_group_name_H-M   'P 1'
#
loop_
_entity.id
_entity.type
_entity.pdbx_description
1 polymer ?
#
loop_
_entity_poly.entity_id
_entity_poly.type
_entity_poly.pdbx_seq_one_letter_code
_entity_poly.pdbx_strand_id
1 'polypeptide(L)'
;MNKKFIAGALALTMVFGSAVSPIQPFKDSAVITASAADNKISGNFYYQVVHGGKSIQITGLHSKNVSEVVIPEKIEGLPVTEIGNNAFKDNKEIKKVILPEGITSIFCGAFAFCSNLTTINLPNSLKEIGGGNYLYLGAFYGTNISEIDFPSTLESIGGFAFCDCNNLTTVYIPEDTVVGSHAFLRTGDGNFFIYCYEASSAETYAINNNIEYESKPATLKLGDANYDRKVDVTDIAVIAAHIQGIQAIRGDGYKLADVNKDKKLTVTDIAMIASHIKGIKALK
;
A
#
# COMPACT_ATOMS: atom_id res chain seq x y z
N MET A 1 -6.16 66.89 -39.06
CA MET A 1 -5.03 67.21 -38.15
C MET A 1 -3.86 66.31 -38.57
N ASN A 2 -2.65 66.74 -38.99
CA ASN A 2 -1.75 67.79 -38.49
C ASN A 2 -1.42 67.57 -37.00
N LYS A 3 -0.18 67.28 -36.54
CA LYS A 3 1.20 67.43 -37.09
C LYS A 3 2.09 66.22 -36.66
N LYS A 4 3.13 65.79 -37.43
CA LYS A 4 4.60 66.11 -37.31
C LYS A 4 5.16 66.06 -35.87
N PHE A 5 6.37 65.59 -35.56
CA PHE A 5 7.53 65.05 -36.34
C PHE A 5 8.32 64.06 -35.43
N ILE A 6 9.60 63.63 -35.55
CA ILE A 6 10.82 64.04 -36.29
C ILE A 6 11.74 62.81 -36.64
N ALA A 7 13.08 62.96 -36.66
CA ALA A 7 14.13 61.96 -36.89
C ALA A 7 14.80 61.45 -35.57
N GLY A 8 15.77 60.53 -35.53
CA GLY A 8 16.39 59.70 -36.58
C GLY A 8 17.87 59.37 -36.31
N ALA A 9 18.44 58.41 -37.06
CA ALA A 9 19.86 58.04 -37.17
C ALA A 9 20.67 57.64 -35.91
N LEU A 10 21.11 56.36 -35.88
CA LEU A 10 22.52 56.04 -36.12
C LEU A 10 22.67 54.59 -36.58
N ALA A 11 23.69 54.31 -37.40
CA ALA A 11 24.10 52.95 -37.74
C ALA A 11 25.45 52.65 -37.10
N LEU A 12 25.63 51.44 -36.56
CA LEU A 12 26.94 50.94 -36.16
C LEU A 12 27.07 49.47 -36.57
N THR A 13 28.00 49.21 -37.48
CA THR A 13 28.39 47.86 -37.91
C THR A 13 29.52 47.34 -37.05
N MET A 14 29.45 46.08 -36.63
CA MET A 14 30.61 45.18 -36.64
C MET A 14 30.17 43.70 -36.64
N VAL A 15 31.07 42.85 -37.10
CA VAL A 15 30.87 41.41 -37.36
C VAL A 15 31.77 40.61 -36.40
N PHE A 16 31.66 39.27 -36.45
CA PHE A 16 32.38 38.28 -35.65
C PHE A 16 31.86 38.14 -34.20
N GLY A 17 31.78 36.93 -33.63
CA GLY A 17 32.03 35.62 -34.24
C GLY A 17 32.49 34.61 -33.19
N SER A 18 31.68 33.60 -32.90
CA SER A 18 32.03 32.50 -32.01
C SER A 18 31.20 31.28 -32.37
N ALA A 19 31.77 30.07 -32.27
CA ALA A 19 31.08 28.86 -32.66
C ALA A 19 29.92 28.53 -31.71
N VAL A 20 28.81 28.05 -32.26
CA VAL A 20 27.91 27.16 -31.51
C VAL A 20 28.66 25.84 -31.33
N SER A 21 29.35 25.69 -30.20
CA SER A 21 29.96 24.42 -29.85
C SER A 21 28.87 23.33 -29.82
N PRO A 22 29.12 22.14 -30.41
CA PRO A 22 28.14 21.06 -30.34
C PRO A 22 27.88 20.71 -28.88
N ILE A 23 26.59 20.56 -28.53
CA ILE A 23 26.17 20.11 -27.20
C ILE A 23 26.85 18.77 -26.94
N GLN A 24 27.78 18.73 -25.99
CA GLN A 24 28.38 17.46 -25.59
C GLN A 24 27.28 16.56 -25.02
N PRO A 25 27.22 15.28 -25.41
CA PRO A 25 26.29 14.35 -24.79
C PRO A 25 26.59 14.32 -23.29
N PHE A 26 25.54 14.38 -22.46
CA PHE A 26 25.67 14.31 -20.99
C PHE A 26 26.41 13.03 -20.62
N LYS A 27 27.68 13.18 -20.26
CA LYS A 27 28.56 12.07 -19.94
C LYS A 27 28.48 11.81 -18.44
N ASP A 28 28.17 10.57 -18.09
CA ASP A 28 28.20 10.05 -16.73
C ASP A 28 27.40 10.90 -15.72
N SER A 29 26.08 11.01 -15.92
CA SER A 29 25.16 11.46 -14.88
C SER A 29 25.27 10.53 -13.66
N ALA A 30 26.00 10.99 -12.65
CA ALA A 30 26.27 10.26 -11.43
C ALA A 30 24.98 9.74 -10.78
N VAL A 31 25.07 8.58 -10.12
CA VAL A 31 23.98 8.05 -9.29
C VAL A 31 23.64 9.10 -8.24
N ILE A 32 22.42 9.66 -8.32
CA ILE A 32 21.92 10.60 -7.31
C ILE A 32 21.59 9.79 -6.06
N THR A 33 22.60 9.56 -5.22
CA THR A 33 22.43 9.00 -3.89
C THR A 33 21.65 9.98 -3.03
N ALA A 34 20.36 9.73 -2.87
CA ALA A 34 19.61 10.29 -1.75
C ALA A 34 20.33 9.95 -0.43
N SER A 35 20.22 10.86 0.55
CA SER A 35 20.92 10.87 1.84
C SER A 35 21.49 9.53 2.31
N ALA A 36 22.82 9.45 2.46
CA ALA A 36 23.53 8.26 2.89
C ALA A 36 23.25 7.91 4.37
N ALA A 37 22.13 7.25 4.62
CA ALA A 37 22.11 6.16 5.58
C ALA A 37 22.90 4.98 4.97
N ASP A 38 23.80 4.38 5.74
CA ASP A 38 24.75 3.37 5.25
C ASP A 38 24.03 2.09 4.81
N ASN A 39 23.67 2.01 3.52
CA ASN A 39 23.16 0.81 2.88
C ASN A 39 24.23 -0.30 2.93
N LYS A 40 24.08 -1.20 3.91
CA LYS A 40 24.89 -2.41 4.02
C LYS A 40 24.60 -3.34 2.85
N ILE A 41 25.52 -4.27 2.58
CA ILE A 41 25.39 -5.27 1.51
C ILE A 41 25.44 -6.68 2.13
N SER A 42 24.48 -7.54 1.78
CA SER A 42 24.52 -8.97 2.10
C SER A 42 24.11 -9.80 0.89
N GLY A 43 25.02 -10.66 0.42
CA GLY A 43 24.83 -11.38 -0.84
C GLY A 43 24.59 -10.41 -2.01
N ASN A 44 23.38 -10.43 -2.57
CA ASN A 44 22.97 -9.57 -3.67
C ASN A 44 22.11 -8.36 -3.23
N PHE A 45 21.89 -8.15 -1.93
CA PHE A 45 20.93 -7.16 -1.43
C PHE A 45 21.61 -5.98 -0.74
N TYR A 46 21.16 -4.77 -1.07
CA TYR A 46 21.32 -3.59 -0.23
C TYR A 46 20.26 -3.62 0.88
N TYR A 47 20.66 -3.31 2.10
CA TYR A 47 19.76 -3.34 3.24
C TYR A 47 20.11 -2.32 4.34
N GLN A 48 19.15 -2.04 5.21
CA GLN A 48 19.32 -1.26 6.43
C GLN A 48 18.78 -2.01 7.64
N VAL A 49 19.32 -1.71 8.82
CA VAL A 49 18.82 -2.25 10.09
C VAL A 49 17.83 -1.26 10.69
N VAL A 50 16.60 -1.72 10.95
CA VAL A 50 15.45 -0.91 11.35
C VAL A 50 14.93 -1.30 12.74
N HIS A 51 13.87 -0.64 13.20
CA HIS A 51 13.18 -0.89 14.49
C HIS A 51 14.10 -0.92 15.72
N GLY A 52 15.14 -0.09 15.72
CA GLY A 52 16.11 0.01 16.82
C GLY A 52 17.05 -1.20 16.93
N GLY A 53 17.42 -1.82 15.81
CA GLY A 53 18.34 -2.96 15.77
C GLY A 53 17.67 -4.33 15.74
N LYS A 54 16.37 -4.40 15.43
CA LYS A 54 15.55 -5.62 15.62
C LYS A 54 15.21 -6.37 14.34
N SER A 55 15.18 -5.70 13.21
CA SER A 55 14.88 -6.31 11.90
C SER A 55 15.53 -5.55 10.76
N ILE A 56 15.34 -6.04 9.54
CA ILE A 56 16.01 -5.61 8.32
C ILE A 56 14.99 -5.12 7.29
N GLN A 57 15.31 -3.98 6.66
CA GLN A 57 14.65 -3.48 5.46
C GLN A 57 15.54 -3.72 4.25
N ILE A 58 15.03 -4.34 3.18
CA ILE A 58 15.74 -4.45 1.91
C ILE A 58 15.61 -3.11 1.16
N THR A 59 16.72 -2.41 0.98
CA THR A 59 16.78 -1.11 0.30
C THR A 59 17.22 -1.22 -1.16
N GLY A 60 17.55 -2.42 -1.64
CA GLY A 60 17.57 -2.73 -3.07
C GLY A 60 18.41 -3.94 -3.49
N LEU A 61 18.72 -4.02 -4.78
CA LEU A 61 19.43 -5.12 -5.42
C LEU A 61 20.76 -4.66 -6.04
N HIS A 62 21.83 -5.42 -5.84
CA HIS A 62 23.17 -5.09 -6.33
C HIS A 62 23.35 -5.48 -7.80
N SER A 63 23.10 -6.74 -8.16
CA SER A 63 23.04 -7.19 -9.54
C SER A 63 21.71 -6.79 -10.18
N LYS A 64 21.77 -6.07 -11.30
CA LYS A 64 20.59 -5.72 -12.10
C LYS A 64 20.09 -6.87 -12.98
N ASN A 65 20.93 -7.88 -13.25
CA ASN A 65 20.64 -8.97 -14.19
C ASN A 65 20.07 -10.20 -13.45
N VAL A 66 18.91 -10.04 -12.81
CA VAL A 66 18.26 -11.08 -12.00
C VAL A 66 16.77 -11.15 -12.31
N SER A 67 16.33 -12.28 -12.85
CA SER A 67 14.94 -12.49 -13.27
C SER A 67 14.02 -13.06 -12.18
N GLU A 68 14.58 -13.81 -11.23
CA GLU A 68 13.85 -14.28 -10.04
C GLU A 68 14.58 -13.81 -8.78
N VAL A 69 13.91 -12.99 -7.97
CA VAL A 69 14.45 -12.44 -6.73
C VAL A 69 13.82 -13.16 -5.54
N VAL A 70 14.63 -13.92 -4.81
CA VAL A 70 14.23 -14.57 -3.55
C VAL A 70 14.76 -13.74 -2.39
N ILE A 71 13.87 -13.10 -1.65
CA ILE A 71 14.23 -12.31 -0.47
C ILE A 71 14.54 -13.28 0.69
N PRO A 72 15.69 -13.16 1.39
CA PRO A 72 16.03 -14.04 2.51
C PRO A 72 15.17 -13.73 3.74
N GLU A 73 14.79 -14.75 4.51
CA GLU A 73 14.11 -14.57 5.81
C GLU A 73 14.92 -13.72 6.80
N LYS A 74 16.26 -13.79 6.73
CA LYS A 74 17.18 -13.18 7.69
C LYS A 74 18.45 -12.67 7.03
N ILE A 75 18.98 -11.56 7.54
CA ILE A 75 20.32 -11.04 7.24
C ILE A 75 21.03 -10.76 8.57
N GLU A 76 22.28 -11.21 8.71
CA GLU A 76 23.09 -11.10 9.95
C GLU A 76 22.36 -11.67 11.21
N GLY A 77 21.44 -12.63 11.01
CA GLY A 77 20.63 -13.24 12.07
C GLY A 77 19.35 -12.49 12.42
N LEU A 78 19.19 -11.24 11.99
CA LEU A 78 17.98 -10.44 12.18
C LEU A 78 16.94 -10.77 11.08
N PRO A 79 15.64 -10.80 11.40
CA PRO A 79 14.57 -11.05 10.41
C PRO A 79 14.47 -9.91 9.40
N VAL A 80 14.19 -10.23 8.15
CA VAL A 80 13.78 -9.26 7.13
C VAL A 80 12.28 -9.04 7.25
N THR A 81 11.86 -7.80 7.47
CA THR A 81 10.45 -7.45 7.73
C THR A 81 9.90 -6.43 6.73
N GLU A 82 10.74 -5.78 5.91
CA GLU A 82 10.32 -4.66 5.07
C GLU A 82 10.99 -4.68 3.71
N ILE A 83 10.25 -4.30 2.67
CA ILE A 83 10.80 -3.88 1.38
C ILE A 83 10.78 -2.34 1.32
N GLY A 84 11.97 -1.75 1.19
CA GLY A 84 12.20 -0.32 1.27
C GLY A 84 11.65 0.49 0.10
N ASN A 85 11.52 1.80 0.32
CA ASN A 85 11.07 2.75 -0.70
C ASN A 85 11.97 2.68 -1.94
N ASN A 86 11.38 2.48 -3.12
CA ASN A 86 12.06 2.35 -4.41
C ASN A 86 13.09 1.20 -4.55
N ALA A 87 13.11 0.21 -3.64
CA ALA A 87 14.19 -0.80 -3.56
C ALA A 87 14.53 -1.52 -4.88
N PHE A 88 13.53 -1.85 -5.69
CA PHE A 88 13.67 -2.51 -7.00
C PHE A 88 13.21 -1.61 -8.16
N LYS A 89 12.99 -0.31 -7.92
CA LYS A 89 12.40 0.61 -8.91
C LYS A 89 13.18 0.61 -10.24
N ASP A 90 12.44 0.67 -11.33
CA ASP A 90 12.92 0.64 -12.72
C ASP A 90 13.68 -0.65 -13.12
N ASN A 91 13.73 -1.69 -12.29
CA ASN A 91 14.39 -2.94 -12.65
C ASN A 91 13.59 -3.72 -13.71
N LYS A 92 14.11 -3.73 -14.94
CA LYS A 92 13.46 -4.38 -16.09
C LYS A 92 13.76 -5.87 -16.23
N GLU A 93 14.67 -6.45 -15.46
CA GLU A 93 15.01 -7.87 -15.57
C GLU A 93 14.16 -8.76 -14.66
N ILE A 94 13.72 -8.24 -13.51
CA ILE A 94 12.86 -8.96 -12.56
C ILE A 94 11.55 -9.36 -13.23
N LYS A 95 11.25 -10.67 -13.17
CA LYS A 95 10.00 -11.30 -13.65
C LYS A 95 9.18 -11.90 -12.51
N LYS A 96 9.86 -12.38 -11.47
CA LYS A 96 9.26 -13.03 -10.31
C LYS A 96 9.95 -12.58 -9.02
N VAL A 97 9.16 -12.36 -7.97
CA VAL A 97 9.65 -12.08 -6.62
C VAL A 97 9.04 -13.08 -5.64
N ILE A 98 9.89 -13.70 -4.81
CA ILE A 98 9.47 -14.52 -3.67
C ILE A 98 9.78 -13.74 -2.39
N LEU A 99 8.75 -13.44 -1.62
CA LEU A 99 8.84 -12.84 -0.29
C LEU A 99 8.74 -13.93 0.79
N PRO A 100 9.55 -13.89 1.86
CA PRO A 100 9.42 -14.78 3.00
C PRO A 100 8.27 -14.37 3.92
N GLU A 101 7.77 -15.31 4.71
CA GLU A 101 6.96 -14.98 5.88
C GLU A 101 7.79 -14.14 6.87
N GLY A 102 7.17 -13.10 7.43
CA GLY A 102 7.81 -12.09 8.28
C GLY A 102 7.87 -10.70 7.65
N ILE A 103 7.69 -10.55 6.33
CA ILE A 103 7.53 -9.23 5.69
C ILE A 103 6.17 -8.63 6.10
N THR A 104 6.18 -7.46 6.73
CA THR A 104 4.98 -6.71 7.15
C THR A 104 4.65 -5.54 6.24
N SER A 105 5.64 -4.89 5.62
CA SER A 105 5.43 -3.72 4.75
C SER A 105 6.22 -3.78 3.44
N ILE A 106 5.59 -3.36 2.34
CA ILE A 106 6.22 -3.10 1.05
C ILE A 106 6.01 -1.62 0.73
N PHE A 107 7.04 -0.78 0.87
CA PHE A 107 6.87 0.68 0.85
C PHE A 107 6.73 1.30 -0.56
N CYS A 108 6.52 2.63 -0.59
CA CYS A 108 6.25 3.39 -1.79
C CYS A 108 7.32 3.20 -2.88
N GLY A 109 6.87 2.91 -4.10
CA GLY A 109 7.76 2.70 -5.25
C GLY A 109 8.57 1.41 -5.25
N ALA A 110 8.43 0.53 -4.25
CA ALA A 110 9.29 -0.65 -4.04
C ALA A 110 9.59 -1.48 -5.29
N PHE A 111 8.59 -1.74 -6.12
CA PHE A 111 8.67 -2.45 -7.41
C PHE A 111 8.20 -1.58 -8.59
N ALA A 112 8.10 -0.25 -8.42
CA ALA A 112 7.58 0.63 -9.46
C ALA A 112 8.40 0.55 -10.75
N PHE A 113 7.69 0.49 -11.88
CA PHE A 113 8.21 0.28 -13.21
C PHE A 113 9.03 -1.01 -13.39
N CYS A 114 8.87 -2.03 -12.53
CA CYS A 114 9.32 -3.40 -12.83
C CYS A 114 8.41 -4.01 -13.92
N SER A 115 8.46 -3.48 -15.14
CA SER A 115 7.50 -3.79 -16.21
C SER A 115 7.68 -5.17 -16.86
N ASN A 116 8.55 -6.02 -16.31
CA ASN A 116 8.61 -7.45 -16.62
C ASN A 116 8.16 -8.33 -15.44
N LEU A 117 7.91 -7.76 -14.25
CA LEU A 117 7.37 -8.47 -13.08
C LEU A 117 5.93 -8.88 -13.39
N THR A 118 5.69 -10.18 -13.47
CA THR A 118 4.38 -10.80 -13.74
C THR A 118 3.83 -11.57 -12.54
N THR A 119 4.69 -11.99 -11.61
CA THR A 119 4.30 -12.82 -10.46
C THR A 119 5.01 -12.37 -9.18
N ILE A 120 4.23 -12.11 -8.12
CA ILE A 120 4.75 -11.94 -6.76
C ILE A 120 3.83 -12.65 -5.77
N ASN A 121 4.41 -13.46 -4.88
CA ASN A 121 3.68 -14.10 -3.81
C ASN A 121 3.75 -13.20 -2.57
N LEU A 122 2.59 -12.75 -2.07
CA LEU A 122 2.51 -11.97 -0.84
C LEU A 122 2.45 -12.91 0.38
N PRO A 123 3.21 -12.66 1.45
CA PRO A 123 3.22 -13.50 2.64
C PRO A 123 2.06 -13.18 3.58
N ASN A 124 1.64 -14.17 4.38
CA ASN A 124 0.54 -14.05 5.35
C ASN A 124 0.86 -13.10 6.51
N SER A 125 2.11 -12.66 6.66
CA SER A 125 2.51 -11.59 7.58
C SER A 125 2.24 -10.17 7.06
N LEU A 126 1.92 -9.97 5.77
CA LEU A 126 1.86 -8.65 5.16
C LEU A 126 0.69 -7.81 5.68
N LYS A 127 0.98 -6.54 6.00
CA LYS A 127 0.07 -5.53 6.56
C LYS A 127 -0.10 -4.31 5.65
N GLU A 128 0.96 -3.89 4.97
CA GLU A 128 0.97 -2.64 4.21
C GLU A 128 1.55 -2.83 2.80
N ILE A 129 0.81 -2.35 1.80
CA ILE A 129 1.31 -2.10 0.44
C ILE A 129 1.30 -0.58 0.25
N GLY A 130 2.47 0.04 0.32
CA GLY A 130 2.65 1.50 0.37
C GLY A 130 2.35 2.22 -0.94
N GLY A 131 1.96 3.49 -0.82
CA GLY A 131 1.65 4.36 -1.95
C GLY A 131 1.69 5.83 -1.58
N GLY A 132 2.17 6.67 -2.48
CA GLY A 132 2.53 8.07 -2.22
C GLY A 132 1.77 9.05 -3.10
N ASN A 133 0.68 9.60 -2.57
CA ASN A 133 -0.15 10.62 -3.25
C ASN A 133 0.66 11.86 -3.69
N TYR A 134 1.66 12.29 -2.90
CA TYR A 134 2.53 13.43 -3.25
C TYR A 134 3.53 13.14 -4.38
N LEU A 135 3.80 11.87 -4.66
CA LEU A 135 4.76 11.43 -5.68
C LEU A 135 4.08 10.77 -6.89
N TYR A 136 2.75 10.60 -6.85
CA TYR A 136 1.94 9.86 -7.84
C TYR A 136 2.50 8.45 -8.10
N LEU A 137 3.02 7.79 -7.07
CA LEU A 137 3.79 6.56 -7.15
C LEU A 137 3.31 5.52 -6.14
N GLY A 138 3.09 4.29 -6.60
CA GLY A 138 2.70 3.14 -5.77
C GLY A 138 3.79 2.07 -5.65
N ALA A 139 3.66 1.15 -4.71
CA ALA A 139 4.56 0.00 -4.56
C ALA A 139 4.75 -0.81 -5.86
N PHE A 140 3.70 -1.01 -6.65
CA PHE A 140 3.69 -1.83 -7.88
C PHE A 140 3.33 -1.03 -9.14
N TYR A 141 3.44 0.30 -9.09
CA TYR A 141 3.11 1.20 -10.21
C TYR A 141 3.74 0.73 -11.53
N GLY A 142 2.96 0.54 -12.60
CA GLY A 142 3.49 0.19 -13.93
C GLY A 142 4.24 -1.15 -13.98
N THR A 143 3.79 -2.13 -13.19
CA THR A 143 4.23 -3.54 -13.29
C THR A 143 3.28 -4.33 -14.20
N ASN A 144 3.71 -5.50 -14.66
CA ASN A 144 2.92 -6.37 -15.55
C ASN A 144 2.32 -7.57 -14.80
N ILE A 145 2.10 -7.43 -13.48
CA ILE A 145 1.45 -8.43 -12.63
C ILE A 145 0.05 -8.70 -13.18
N SER A 146 -0.30 -9.98 -13.35
CA SER A 146 -1.60 -10.41 -13.86
C SER A 146 -2.55 -10.97 -12.80
N GLU A 147 -1.99 -11.45 -11.69
CA GLU A 147 -2.69 -12.11 -10.59
C GLU A 147 -1.98 -11.73 -9.28
N ILE A 148 -2.74 -11.45 -8.22
CA ILE A 148 -2.19 -11.15 -6.90
C ILE A 148 -3.17 -11.56 -5.78
N ASP A 149 -2.71 -12.46 -4.91
CA ASP A 149 -3.46 -12.86 -3.72
C ASP A 149 -3.16 -11.89 -2.57
N PHE A 150 -4.15 -11.10 -2.17
CA PHE A 150 -4.04 -10.26 -0.97
C PHE A 150 -4.30 -11.11 0.30
N PRO A 151 -3.34 -11.18 1.25
CA PRO A 151 -3.52 -11.98 2.45
C PRO A 151 -4.57 -11.35 3.36
N SER A 152 -5.34 -12.17 4.09
CA SER A 152 -6.42 -11.71 4.97
C SER A 152 -5.96 -10.86 6.17
N THR A 153 -4.65 -10.67 6.32
CA THR A 153 -4.01 -9.80 7.32
C THR A 153 -3.78 -8.37 6.83
N LEU A 154 -3.95 -8.10 5.52
CA LEU A 154 -3.61 -6.83 4.88
C LEU A 154 -4.49 -5.68 5.40
N GLU A 155 -3.86 -4.69 6.02
CA GLU A 155 -4.54 -3.54 6.65
C GLU A 155 -4.69 -2.38 5.66
N SER A 156 -3.76 -2.20 4.71
CA SER A 156 -3.87 -1.12 3.74
C SER A 156 -3.19 -1.37 2.38
N ILE A 157 -3.82 -0.80 1.35
CA ILE A 157 -3.31 -0.62 -0.02
C ILE A 157 -3.25 0.89 -0.28
N GLY A 158 -2.05 1.43 -0.43
CA GLY A 158 -1.79 2.86 -0.56
C GLY A 158 -2.25 3.49 -1.88
N GLY A 159 -2.27 4.82 -1.91
CA GLY A 159 -2.63 5.55 -3.13
C GLY A 159 -1.68 5.27 -4.29
N PHE A 160 -2.22 5.08 -5.49
CA PHE A 160 -1.50 4.66 -6.71
C PHE A 160 -0.80 3.27 -6.65
N ALA A 161 -1.01 2.45 -5.61
CA ALA A 161 -0.30 1.18 -5.37
C ALA A 161 -0.11 0.29 -6.61
N PHE A 162 -1.17 0.09 -7.40
CA PHE A 162 -1.25 -0.74 -8.61
C PHE A 162 -1.65 0.07 -9.86
N CYS A 163 -1.38 1.38 -9.86
CA CYS A 163 -1.63 2.25 -11.01
C CYS A 163 -0.83 1.76 -12.24
N ASP A 164 -1.40 1.85 -13.45
CA ASP A 164 -0.85 1.31 -14.71
C ASP A 164 -0.52 -0.20 -14.69
N CYS A 165 -1.13 -1.00 -13.82
CA CYS A 165 -1.02 -2.47 -13.85
C CYS A 165 -2.02 -3.08 -14.85
N ASN A 166 -1.75 -2.92 -16.15
CA ASN A 166 -2.71 -3.24 -17.21
C ASN A 166 -3.10 -4.73 -17.28
N ASN A 167 -2.22 -5.65 -16.86
CA ASN A 167 -2.51 -7.09 -16.88
C ASN A 167 -3.38 -7.58 -15.71
N LEU A 168 -3.47 -6.81 -14.62
CA LEU A 168 -4.20 -7.20 -13.41
C LEU A 168 -5.69 -6.92 -13.62
N THR A 169 -6.47 -7.90 -14.06
CA THR A 169 -7.90 -7.72 -14.39
C THR A 169 -8.85 -8.00 -13.22
N THR A 170 -8.39 -8.67 -12.16
CA THR A 170 -9.24 -9.03 -11.02
C THR A 170 -8.46 -9.02 -9.71
N VAL A 171 -9.08 -8.55 -8.63
CA VAL A 171 -8.56 -8.65 -7.26
C VAL A 171 -9.64 -9.07 -6.27
N TYR A 172 -9.23 -9.77 -5.21
CA TYR A 172 -10.05 -10.08 -4.04
C TYR A 172 -9.51 -9.26 -2.86
N ILE A 173 -10.20 -8.19 -2.46
CA ILE A 173 -9.72 -7.30 -1.39
C ILE A 173 -10.33 -7.74 -0.04
N PRO A 174 -9.53 -8.00 1.00
CA PRO A 174 -10.04 -8.37 2.32
C PRO A 174 -10.92 -7.28 2.94
N GLU A 175 -11.86 -7.71 3.79
CA GLU A 175 -12.95 -6.86 4.32
C GLU A 175 -12.47 -5.59 5.04
N ASP A 176 -11.45 -5.73 5.90
CA ASP A 176 -10.90 -4.66 6.73
C ASP A 176 -9.76 -3.87 6.02
N THR A 177 -9.39 -4.20 4.77
CA THR A 177 -8.31 -3.51 4.06
C THR A 177 -8.73 -2.11 3.59
N VAL A 178 -8.01 -1.09 4.05
CA VAL A 178 -8.20 0.31 3.58
C VAL A 178 -7.59 0.50 2.20
N VAL A 179 -8.35 1.03 1.24
CA VAL A 179 -7.94 1.25 -0.15
C VAL A 179 -7.75 2.74 -0.44
N GLY A 180 -6.53 3.14 -0.76
CA GLY A 180 -6.13 4.53 -1.00
C GLY A 180 -6.60 5.10 -2.34
N SER A 181 -6.64 6.43 -2.42
CA SER A 181 -7.01 7.16 -3.64
C SER A 181 -6.16 6.76 -4.85
N HIS A 182 -6.81 6.45 -5.97
CA HIS A 182 -6.18 6.00 -7.22
C HIS A 182 -5.37 4.69 -7.11
N ALA A 183 -5.55 3.87 -6.06
CA ALA A 183 -4.82 2.61 -5.86
C ALA A 183 -4.78 1.71 -7.11
N PHE A 184 -5.87 1.65 -7.87
CA PHE A 184 -6.03 0.87 -9.10
C PHE A 184 -6.36 1.74 -10.32
N LEU A 185 -5.75 2.93 -10.44
CA LEU A 185 -5.97 3.82 -11.57
C LEU A 185 -5.33 3.27 -12.86
N ARG A 186 -6.12 3.11 -13.92
CA ARG A 186 -5.71 2.50 -15.22
C ARG A 186 -5.19 1.06 -15.09
N THR A 187 -5.61 0.34 -14.04
CA THR A 187 -5.39 -1.10 -13.88
C THR A 187 -6.30 -1.90 -14.83
N GLY A 188 -5.88 -3.11 -15.22
CA GLY A 188 -6.72 -4.08 -15.95
C GLY A 188 -7.13 -3.72 -17.39
N ASP A 189 -6.51 -2.71 -18.01
CA ASP A 189 -6.78 -2.25 -19.40
C ASP A 189 -8.28 -2.06 -19.71
N GLY A 190 -9.00 -1.43 -18.76
CA GLY A 190 -10.45 -1.18 -18.86
C GLY A 190 -11.35 -2.36 -18.47
N ASN A 191 -10.78 -3.52 -18.16
CA ASN A 191 -11.47 -4.76 -17.77
C ASN A 191 -11.11 -5.13 -16.31
N PHE A 192 -11.17 -4.16 -15.39
CA PHE A 192 -10.79 -4.36 -13.99
C PHE A 192 -12.01 -4.60 -13.10
N PHE A 193 -11.98 -5.70 -12.33
CA PHE A 193 -13.05 -6.14 -11.44
C PHE A 193 -12.57 -6.32 -9.99
N ILE A 194 -13.39 -5.89 -9.03
CA ILE A 194 -13.09 -6.02 -7.60
C ILE A 194 -14.09 -6.98 -6.92
N TYR A 195 -13.60 -8.05 -6.30
CA TYR A 195 -14.36 -8.78 -5.28
C TYR A 195 -14.07 -8.18 -3.91
N CYS A 196 -15.12 -7.84 -3.17
CA CYS A 196 -15.01 -7.16 -1.86
C CYS A 196 -16.18 -7.53 -0.93
N TYR A 197 -16.43 -6.69 0.08
CA TYR A 197 -17.48 -6.85 1.08
C TYR A 197 -18.36 -5.59 1.16
N GLU A 198 -19.65 -5.76 1.45
CA GLU A 198 -20.65 -4.68 1.56
C GLU A 198 -20.14 -3.59 2.51
N ALA A 199 -20.22 -2.31 2.13
CA ALA A 199 -19.73 -1.13 2.85
C ALA A 199 -18.26 -1.20 3.35
N SER A 200 -17.41 -2.01 2.71
CA SER A 200 -15.96 -1.97 2.91
C SER A 200 -15.31 -0.74 2.27
N SER A 201 -14.05 -0.47 2.61
CA SER A 201 -13.25 0.54 1.88
C SER A 201 -13.05 0.16 0.41
N ALA A 202 -13.08 -1.13 0.07
CA ALA A 202 -12.93 -1.62 -1.30
C ALA A 202 -14.20 -1.40 -2.14
N GLU A 203 -15.39 -1.63 -1.57
CA GLU A 203 -16.67 -1.27 -2.22
C GLU A 203 -16.77 0.25 -2.41
N THR A 204 -16.45 1.02 -1.35
CA THR A 204 -16.41 2.49 -1.41
C THR A 204 -15.43 2.99 -2.49
N TYR A 205 -14.28 2.32 -2.65
CA TYR A 205 -13.33 2.63 -3.72
C TYR A 205 -13.90 2.29 -5.11
N ALA A 206 -14.51 1.11 -5.28
CA ALA A 206 -15.08 0.68 -6.56
C ALA A 206 -16.17 1.65 -7.06
N ILE A 207 -17.12 2.00 -6.18
CA ILE A 207 -18.20 2.96 -6.46
C ILE A 207 -17.63 4.32 -6.87
N ASN A 208 -16.70 4.88 -6.08
CA ASN A 208 -16.16 6.23 -6.33
C ASN A 208 -15.30 6.34 -7.60
N ASN A 209 -14.78 5.21 -8.12
CA ASN A 209 -13.98 5.18 -9.35
C ASN A 209 -14.76 4.58 -10.55
N ASN A 210 -16.05 4.25 -10.38
CA ASN A 210 -16.90 3.60 -11.38
C ASN A 210 -16.27 2.28 -11.93
N ILE A 211 -15.76 1.45 -11.03
CA ILE A 211 -15.17 0.12 -11.31
C ILE A 211 -16.23 -0.96 -11.08
N GLU A 212 -16.24 -2.03 -11.86
CA GLU A 212 -17.15 -3.18 -11.65
C GLU A 212 -16.75 -4.00 -10.42
N TYR A 213 -17.73 -4.45 -9.63
CA TYR A 213 -17.47 -5.20 -8.41
C TYR A 213 -18.58 -6.19 -8.05
N GLU A 214 -18.22 -7.20 -7.24
CA GLU A 214 -19.14 -8.03 -6.46
C GLU A 214 -18.79 -7.87 -4.98
N SER A 215 -19.73 -7.39 -4.17
CA SER A 215 -19.60 -7.38 -2.72
C SER A 215 -20.34 -8.54 -2.07
N LYS A 216 -19.69 -9.16 -1.08
CA LYS A 216 -20.28 -10.19 -0.20
C LYS A 216 -20.78 -9.55 1.10
N PRO A 217 -21.81 -10.12 1.77
CA PRO A 217 -22.23 -9.66 3.07
C PRO A 217 -21.06 -9.59 4.06
N ALA A 218 -20.99 -8.48 4.81
CA ALA A 218 -19.94 -8.23 5.79
C ALA A 218 -19.91 -9.32 6.90
N THR A 219 -18.71 -9.66 7.36
CA THR A 219 -18.54 -10.66 8.42
C THR A 219 -18.94 -10.06 9.76
N LEU A 220 -20.11 -10.46 10.27
CA LEU A 220 -20.57 -10.05 11.59
C LEU A 220 -19.57 -10.51 12.68
N LYS A 221 -18.90 -9.54 13.33
CA LYS A 221 -17.83 -9.82 14.29
C LYS A 221 -18.41 -10.10 15.67
N LEU A 222 -18.07 -11.23 16.26
CA LEU A 222 -18.45 -11.53 17.64
C LEU A 222 -17.82 -10.45 18.56
N GLY A 223 -18.62 -9.77 19.37
CA GLY A 223 -18.24 -8.60 20.15
C GLY A 223 -18.72 -7.25 19.59
N ASP A 224 -19.08 -7.17 18.31
CA ASP A 224 -19.68 -5.99 17.67
C ASP A 224 -21.14 -5.85 18.13
N ALA A 225 -21.37 -5.03 19.15
CA ALA A 225 -22.66 -4.81 19.78
C ALA A 225 -23.41 -3.62 19.16
N ASN A 226 -22.70 -2.74 18.46
CA ASN A 226 -23.24 -1.49 17.90
C ASN A 226 -23.48 -1.55 16.37
N TYR A 227 -22.94 -2.57 15.68
CA TYR A 227 -22.89 -2.79 14.22
C TYR A 227 -22.01 -1.82 13.41
N ASP A 228 -20.99 -1.20 14.00
CA ASP A 228 -19.98 -0.38 13.31
C ASP A 228 -18.81 -1.21 12.73
N ARG A 229 -18.84 -2.54 12.97
CA ARG A 229 -17.91 -3.56 12.45
C ARG A 229 -16.50 -3.51 13.02
N LYS A 230 -16.32 -2.79 14.13
CA LYS A 230 -15.17 -2.98 15.02
C LYS A 230 -15.60 -3.83 16.21
N VAL A 231 -14.65 -4.08 17.08
CA VAL A 231 -14.91 -4.59 18.42
C VAL A 231 -14.07 -3.72 19.34
N ASP A 232 -14.65 -2.63 19.84
CA ASP A 232 -13.94 -1.61 20.61
C ASP A 232 -14.70 -1.14 21.87
N VAL A 233 -14.23 -0.03 22.49
CA VAL A 233 -14.80 0.47 23.74
C VAL A 233 -16.23 1.02 23.59
N THR A 234 -16.68 1.30 22.38
CA THR A 234 -18.04 1.74 22.07
C THR A 234 -19.06 0.59 22.18
N ASP A 235 -18.68 -0.64 21.82
CA ASP A 235 -19.49 -1.85 22.05
C ASP A 235 -19.72 -2.09 23.54
N ILE A 236 -18.66 -1.96 24.34
CA ILE A 236 -18.72 -2.02 25.80
C ILE A 236 -19.68 -0.95 26.34
N ALA A 237 -19.67 0.25 25.79
CA ALA A 237 -20.58 1.33 26.21
C ALA A 237 -22.04 1.00 25.85
N VAL A 238 -22.31 0.43 24.67
CA VAL A 238 -23.65 0.01 24.23
C VAL A 238 -24.18 -1.16 25.09
N ILE A 239 -23.34 -2.16 25.41
CA ILE A 239 -23.71 -3.26 26.33
C ILE A 239 -23.93 -2.74 27.75
N ALA A 240 -23.08 -1.82 28.25
CA ALA A 240 -23.25 -1.22 29.57
C ALA A 240 -24.56 -0.41 29.67
N ALA A 241 -24.88 0.38 28.64
CA ALA A 241 -26.16 1.09 28.53
C ALA A 241 -27.35 0.12 28.47
N HIS A 242 -27.19 -1.06 27.86
CA HIS A 242 -28.23 -2.09 27.85
C HIS A 242 -28.46 -2.73 29.22
N ILE A 243 -27.38 -3.09 29.93
CA ILE A 243 -27.45 -3.64 31.31
C ILE A 243 -28.09 -2.62 32.27
N GLN A 244 -27.87 -1.32 32.05
CA GLN A 244 -28.49 -0.23 32.82
C GLN A 244 -29.93 0.10 32.40
N GLY A 245 -30.47 -0.56 31.35
CA GLY A 245 -31.82 -0.30 30.83
C GLY A 245 -31.96 1.01 30.02
N ILE A 246 -30.85 1.67 29.68
CA ILE A 246 -30.80 2.94 28.95
C ILE A 246 -31.00 2.72 27.43
N GLN A 247 -30.47 1.63 26.88
CA GLN A 247 -30.51 1.31 25.45
C GLN A 247 -31.01 -0.12 25.19
N ALA A 248 -31.79 -0.33 24.14
CA ALA A 248 -32.23 -1.68 23.75
C ALA A 248 -31.34 -2.22 22.62
N ILE A 249 -30.50 -3.21 22.90
CA ILE A 249 -29.82 -4.03 21.88
C ILE A 249 -30.84 -5.07 21.38
N ARG A 250 -30.90 -5.28 20.06
CA ARG A 250 -31.86 -6.19 19.39
C ARG A 250 -31.24 -6.81 18.13
N GLY A 251 -31.91 -7.80 17.55
CA GLY A 251 -31.45 -8.47 16.33
C GLY A 251 -30.16 -9.26 16.55
N ASP A 252 -29.30 -9.29 15.55
CA ASP A 252 -28.00 -9.97 15.62
C ASP A 252 -27.00 -9.24 16.53
N GLY A 253 -27.11 -7.93 16.73
CA GLY A 253 -26.28 -7.19 17.70
C GLY A 253 -26.41 -7.73 19.12
N TYR A 254 -27.56 -8.32 19.48
CA TYR A 254 -27.70 -9.07 20.74
C TYR A 254 -26.90 -10.38 20.72
N LYS A 255 -26.89 -11.10 19.60
CA LYS A 255 -26.14 -12.35 19.40
C LYS A 255 -24.63 -12.12 19.32
N LEU A 256 -24.19 -10.96 18.83
CA LEU A 256 -22.79 -10.56 18.74
C LEU A 256 -22.28 -10.02 20.08
N ALA A 257 -23.10 -9.28 20.81
CA ALA A 257 -22.82 -8.88 22.19
C ALA A 257 -22.81 -10.06 23.18
N ASP A 258 -23.58 -11.13 22.93
CA ASP A 258 -23.61 -12.39 23.69
C ASP A 258 -22.36 -13.25 23.38
N VAL A 259 -21.18 -12.69 23.68
CA VAL A 259 -19.89 -13.32 23.36
C VAL A 259 -19.61 -14.58 24.16
N ASN A 260 -20.32 -14.77 25.29
CA ASN A 260 -20.25 -15.99 26.09
C ASN A 260 -21.27 -17.08 25.67
N LYS A 261 -22.34 -16.68 24.95
CA LYS A 261 -23.41 -17.51 24.37
C LYS A 261 -24.38 -18.13 25.41
N ASP A 262 -24.49 -17.56 26.61
CA ASP A 262 -25.50 -17.94 27.63
C ASP A 262 -26.87 -17.27 27.45
N LYS A 263 -27.00 -16.39 26.44
CA LYS A 263 -28.23 -15.64 26.08
C LYS A 263 -28.59 -14.54 27.07
N LYS A 264 -27.61 -13.98 27.79
CA LYS A 264 -27.78 -12.80 28.64
C LYS A 264 -26.60 -11.85 28.45
N LEU A 265 -26.90 -10.61 28.08
CA LEU A 265 -25.88 -9.57 28.08
C LEU A 265 -25.55 -9.14 29.50
N THR A 266 -24.32 -9.40 29.94
CA THR A 266 -23.85 -9.17 31.31
C THR A 266 -22.48 -8.49 31.34
N VAL A 267 -22.00 -8.18 32.56
CA VAL A 267 -20.62 -7.70 32.76
C VAL A 267 -19.55 -8.75 32.38
N THR A 268 -19.93 -10.03 32.25
CA THR A 268 -19.06 -11.09 31.72
C THR A 268 -18.68 -10.83 30.27
N ASP A 269 -19.64 -10.39 29.47
CA ASP A 269 -19.50 -10.14 28.04
C ASP A 269 -18.65 -8.91 27.79
N ILE A 270 -18.91 -7.83 28.54
CA ILE A 270 -18.04 -6.65 28.63
C ILE A 270 -16.61 -7.06 29.00
N ALA A 271 -16.41 -7.95 29.98
CA ALA A 271 -15.08 -8.39 30.39
C ALA A 271 -14.37 -9.22 29.31
N MET A 272 -15.11 -10.05 28.55
CA MET A 272 -14.57 -10.81 27.43
C MET A 272 -14.20 -9.90 26.23
N ILE A 273 -15.07 -8.96 25.86
CA ILE A 273 -14.81 -7.96 24.82
C ILE A 273 -13.60 -7.07 25.23
N ALA A 274 -13.54 -6.61 26.48
CA ALA A 274 -12.40 -5.86 27.02
C ALA A 274 -11.10 -6.67 27.04
N SER A 275 -11.17 -8.00 27.17
CA SER A 275 -10.02 -8.91 27.06
C SER A 275 -9.56 -9.07 25.60
N HIS A 276 -10.49 -9.03 24.65
CA HIS A 276 -10.21 -9.07 23.22
C HIS A 276 -9.55 -7.78 22.71
N ILE A 277 -10.12 -6.62 23.03
CA ILE A 277 -9.59 -5.28 22.68
C ILE A 277 -8.14 -5.10 23.17
N LYS A 278 -7.79 -5.70 24.32
CA LYS A 278 -6.43 -5.67 24.88
C LYS A 278 -5.48 -6.71 24.29
N GLY A 279 -5.90 -7.49 23.29
CA GLY A 279 -5.12 -8.58 22.70
C GLY A 279 -4.88 -9.77 23.62
N ILE A 280 -5.56 -9.86 24.77
CA ILE A 280 -5.31 -10.88 25.81
C ILE A 280 -5.98 -12.21 25.43
N LYS A 281 -7.17 -12.17 24.81
CA LYS A 281 -7.94 -13.36 24.46
C LYS A 281 -8.84 -13.12 23.25
N ALA A 282 -8.75 -13.99 22.23
CA ALA A 282 -9.70 -13.98 21.13
C ALA A 282 -11.11 -14.43 21.58
N LEU A 283 -12.14 -13.79 21.04
CA LEU A 283 -13.54 -14.25 21.13
C LEU A 283 -13.73 -15.50 20.26
N LYS A 284 -14.68 -16.37 20.62
CA LYS A 284 -14.86 -17.70 19.99
C LYS A 284 -16.32 -18.13 19.97
#